data_AF-A0A2K3LM68-F1
#
_entry.id   AF-A0A2K3LM68-F1
#
_cell.length_a   1.000
_cell.length_b   1.000
_cell.length_c   1.000
_cell.angle_alpha   90.00
_cell.angle_beta   90.00
_cell.angle_gamma   90.00
#
_symmetry.space_group_name_H-M   'P 1'
#
loop_
_entity.id
_entity.type
_entity.pdbx_description
1 polymer ?
#
loop_
_entity_poly.entity_id
_entity_poly.type
_entity_poly.pdbx_seq_one_letter_code
_entity_poly.pdbx_strand_id
1 'polypeptide(L)'
;MPCPNAKHGCKEKIRYIDNRKHEEECIHGPCYCPLLGCDFVASSEELSNHFSHKHGDFQIRFSYGHNFVVSLKSNDETIVLQEENDGKLFILNNSTTILRNAVNTCCIRPNSFVSEYSYGMLARSQKCELKLQSFAKNVPQFTLATLSSEFLVIPFGSSKPLKLEICIYPPKIRDKEGFEVRQQRLIYDGKQLDDDSMTIADYNIREKSALLLVVRLPGS
;
A
#
# COMPACT_ATOMS: atom_id res chain seq x y z
N MET A 1 -24.86 -21.56 -10.61
CA MET A 1 -23.62 -22.34 -10.56
C MET A 1 -22.87 -22.02 -9.27
N PRO A 2 -22.17 -22.98 -8.65
CA PRO A 2 -21.32 -22.69 -7.50
C PRO A 2 -20.16 -21.77 -7.91
N CYS A 3 -19.70 -20.92 -6.98
CA CYS A 3 -18.53 -20.07 -7.20
C CYS A 3 -17.28 -20.92 -7.49
N PRO A 4 -16.41 -20.53 -8.45
CA PRO A 4 -15.11 -21.17 -8.68
C PRO A 4 -14.21 -21.19 -7.42
N ASN A 5 -14.40 -20.21 -6.53
CA ASN A 5 -13.68 -20.10 -5.26
C ASN A 5 -14.35 -20.90 -4.12
N ALA A 6 -15.26 -21.83 -4.41
CA ALA A 6 -15.88 -22.68 -3.40
C ALA A 6 -14.85 -23.55 -2.64
N LYS A 7 -13.78 -23.97 -3.31
CA LYS A 7 -12.63 -24.64 -2.69
C LYS A 7 -11.91 -23.78 -1.64
N HIS A 8 -12.02 -22.45 -1.75
CA HIS A 8 -11.46 -21.48 -0.82
C HIS A 8 -12.49 -20.97 0.20
N GLY A 9 -13.68 -21.60 0.27
CA GLY A 9 -14.70 -21.33 1.28
C GLY A 9 -15.93 -20.54 0.80
N CYS A 10 -15.99 -20.11 -0.47
CA CYS A 10 -17.15 -19.40 -0.99
C CYS A 10 -18.39 -20.32 -1.07
N LYS A 11 -19.48 -19.95 -0.40
CA LYS A 11 -20.75 -20.71 -0.39
C LYS A 11 -21.81 -20.15 -1.33
N GLU A 12 -21.49 -19.07 -2.06
CA GLU A 12 -22.47 -18.40 -2.91
C GLU A 12 -22.81 -19.22 -4.16
N LYS A 13 -24.08 -19.15 -4.54
CA LYS A 13 -24.58 -19.68 -5.81
C LYS A 13 -24.81 -18.50 -6.75
N ILE A 14 -24.01 -18.45 -7.82
CA ILE A 14 -23.98 -17.33 -8.75
C ILE A 14 -24.83 -17.67 -9.97
N ARG A 15 -25.53 -16.68 -10.53
CA ARG A 15 -26.16 -16.79 -11.85
C ARG A 15 -25.08 -16.65 -12.92
N TYR A 16 -25.21 -17.35 -14.04
CA TYR A 16 -24.19 -17.31 -15.11
C TYR A 16 -23.82 -15.87 -15.56
N ILE A 17 -24.81 -14.98 -15.63
CA ILE A 17 -24.63 -13.58 -16.06
C ILE A 17 -23.86 -12.75 -15.03
N ASP A 18 -23.98 -13.06 -13.74
CA ASP A 18 -23.38 -12.31 -12.63
C ASP A 18 -22.01 -12.86 -12.24
N ASN A 19 -21.50 -13.88 -12.94
CA ASN A 19 -20.29 -14.61 -12.56
C ASN A 19 -19.05 -13.70 -12.49
N ARG A 20 -18.83 -12.86 -13.51
CA ARG A 20 -17.68 -11.94 -13.53
C ARG A 20 -17.73 -10.92 -12.39
N LYS A 21 -18.91 -10.36 -12.12
CA LYS A 21 -19.11 -9.39 -11.05
C LYS A 21 -18.83 -10.03 -9.69
N HIS A 22 -19.37 -11.22 -9.44
CA HIS A 22 -19.08 -11.94 -8.20
C HIS A 22 -17.59 -12.31 -8.09
N GLU A 23 -16.93 -12.74 -9.16
CA GLU A 23 -15.51 -13.07 -9.14
C GLU A 23 -14.63 -11.88 -8.70
N GLU A 24 -14.94 -10.67 -9.15
CA GLU A 24 -14.26 -9.43 -8.74
C GLU A 24 -14.57 -9.05 -7.28
N GLU A 25 -15.76 -9.38 -6.79
CA GLU A 25 -16.26 -9.08 -5.44
C GLU A 25 -16.03 -10.23 -4.44
N CYS A 26 -15.45 -11.36 -4.85
CA CYS A 26 -15.35 -12.56 -4.02
C CYS A 26 -14.23 -12.42 -2.99
N ILE A 27 -14.57 -12.37 -1.69
CA ILE A 27 -13.57 -12.32 -0.60
C ILE A 27 -12.70 -13.59 -0.50
N HIS A 28 -13.12 -14.66 -1.18
CA HIS A 28 -12.37 -15.92 -1.30
C HIS A 28 -11.60 -16.01 -2.61
N GLY A 29 -11.49 -14.89 -3.35
CA GLY A 29 -10.72 -14.82 -4.58
C GLY A 29 -9.24 -15.18 -4.38
N PRO A 30 -8.56 -15.64 -5.44
CA PRO A 30 -7.15 -15.99 -5.36
C PRO A 30 -6.25 -14.76 -5.25
N CYS A 31 -5.10 -14.96 -4.61
CA CYS A 31 -3.99 -14.03 -4.53
C CYS A 31 -2.76 -14.62 -5.23
N TYR A 32 -1.91 -13.76 -5.76
CA TYR A 32 -0.76 -14.10 -6.60
C TYR A 32 0.53 -13.79 -5.86
N CYS A 33 1.54 -14.64 -6.04
CA CYS A 33 2.86 -14.38 -5.47
C CYS A 33 3.43 -13.05 -5.99
N PRO A 34 3.89 -12.15 -5.10
CA PRO A 34 4.45 -10.86 -5.52
C PRO A 34 5.88 -10.97 -6.05
N LEU A 35 6.54 -12.13 -5.90
CA LEU A 35 7.92 -12.31 -6.33
C LEU A 35 7.98 -12.51 -7.85
N LEU A 36 8.82 -11.71 -8.53
CA LEU A 36 9.02 -11.80 -9.97
C LEU A 36 9.51 -13.21 -10.36
N GLY A 37 8.82 -13.83 -11.32
CA GLY A 37 9.14 -15.18 -11.80
C GLY A 37 8.48 -16.32 -11.01
N CYS A 38 7.69 -16.02 -9.97
CA CYS A 38 6.85 -17.01 -9.29
C CYS A 38 5.40 -16.90 -9.78
N ASP A 39 4.86 -18.00 -10.30
CA ASP A 39 3.49 -18.10 -10.84
C ASP A 39 2.49 -18.71 -9.83
N PHE A 40 2.87 -18.78 -8.55
CA PHE A 40 2.03 -19.37 -7.52
C PHE A 40 0.77 -18.53 -7.26
N VAL A 41 -0.39 -19.21 -7.20
CA VAL A 41 -1.71 -18.61 -7.01
C VAL A 41 -2.53 -19.45 -6.04
N ALA A 42 -3.04 -18.86 -4.97
CA ALA A 42 -3.82 -19.56 -3.95
C ALA A 42 -4.68 -18.59 -3.10
N SER A 43 -5.33 -19.07 -2.04
CA SER A 43 -5.91 -18.17 -1.02
C SER A 43 -4.83 -17.32 -0.32
N SER A 44 -5.23 -16.25 0.37
CA SER A 44 -4.28 -15.36 1.06
C SER A 44 -3.45 -16.08 2.12
N GLU A 45 -4.05 -17.05 2.80
CA GLU A 45 -3.45 -17.88 3.83
C GLU A 45 -2.45 -18.88 3.24
N GLU A 46 -2.82 -19.57 2.15
CA GLU A 46 -1.93 -20.50 1.45
C GLU A 46 -0.76 -19.75 0.80
N LEU A 47 -0.99 -18.55 0.27
CA LEU A 47 0.04 -17.70 -0.30
C LEU A 47 1.05 -17.25 0.77
N SER A 48 0.57 -16.86 1.95
CA SER A 48 1.43 -16.53 3.10
C SER A 48 2.36 -17.68 3.47
N ASN A 49 1.80 -18.89 3.59
CA ASN A 49 2.59 -20.09 3.86
C ASN A 49 3.59 -20.38 2.74
N HIS A 50 3.16 -20.33 1.48
CA HIS A 50 4.04 -20.51 0.33
C HIS A 50 5.23 -19.55 0.40
N PHE A 51 4.98 -18.25 0.63
CA PHE A 51 6.02 -17.24 0.65
C PHE A 51 7.04 -17.51 1.76
N SER A 52 6.59 -17.84 2.98
CA SER A 52 7.50 -18.17 4.08
C SER A 52 8.38 -19.40 3.80
N HIS A 53 7.85 -20.41 3.12
CA HIS A 53 8.58 -21.66 2.86
C HIS A 53 9.47 -21.62 1.62
N LYS A 54 9.09 -20.86 0.59
CA LYS A 54 9.78 -20.81 -0.71
C LYS A 54 10.59 -19.53 -0.92
N HIS A 55 10.24 -18.46 -0.23
CA HIS A 55 10.78 -17.10 -0.42
C HIS A 55 11.10 -16.41 0.92
N GLY A 56 11.35 -17.19 1.98
CA GLY A 56 11.60 -16.68 3.34
C GLY A 56 12.74 -15.66 3.44
N ASP A 57 13.75 -15.74 2.57
CA ASP A 57 14.88 -14.81 2.55
C ASP A 57 14.54 -13.43 1.93
N PHE A 58 13.41 -13.31 1.24
CA PHE A 58 12.99 -12.10 0.50
C PHE A 58 11.94 -11.27 1.25
N GLN A 59 11.55 -11.68 2.46
CA GLN A 59 10.56 -10.98 3.27
C GLN A 59 11.21 -10.20 4.43
N ILE A 60 10.63 -9.05 4.77
CA ILE A 60 10.87 -8.39 6.05
C ILE A 60 9.72 -8.75 6.99
N ARG A 61 10.05 -9.34 8.14
CA ARG A 61 9.07 -9.61 9.18
C ARG A 61 8.81 -8.36 10.00
N PHE A 62 7.55 -8.14 10.37
CA PHE A 62 7.13 -7.05 11.23
C PHE A 62 5.97 -7.50 12.13
N SER A 63 5.71 -6.74 13.18
CA SER A 63 4.54 -6.93 14.04
C SER A 63 3.70 -5.65 14.04
N TYR A 64 2.38 -5.79 14.08
CA TYR A 64 1.48 -4.64 14.04
C TYR A 64 1.72 -3.65 15.19
N GLY A 65 1.62 -2.35 14.90
CA GLY A 65 1.78 -1.27 15.87
C GLY A 65 3.23 -0.98 16.28
N HIS A 66 4.20 -1.75 15.77
CA HIS A 66 5.61 -1.56 16.03
C HIS A 66 6.34 -0.97 14.82
N ASN A 67 7.24 -0.02 15.09
CA ASN A 67 8.05 0.60 14.04
C ASN A 67 9.18 -0.36 13.63
N PHE A 68 9.41 -0.46 12.34
CA PHE A 68 10.55 -1.17 11.75
C PHE A 68 11.19 -0.33 10.65
N VAL A 69 12.46 -0.58 10.36
CA VAL A 69 13.23 0.22 9.38
C VAL A 69 13.50 -0.60 8.13
N VAL A 70 13.13 -0.03 6.98
CA VAL A 70 13.43 -0.57 5.66
C VAL A 70 14.47 0.31 4.98
N SER A 71 15.49 -0.32 4.38
CA SER A 71 16.52 0.39 3.60
C SER A 71 16.27 0.15 2.12
N LEU A 72 15.84 1.19 1.40
CA LEU A 72 15.60 1.18 -0.04
C LEU A 72 16.88 1.56 -0.79
N LYS A 73 17.35 0.67 -1.67
CA LYS A 73 18.40 0.98 -2.65
C LYS A 73 17.77 1.46 -3.96
N SER A 74 18.61 2.06 -4.82
CA SER A 74 18.20 2.63 -6.11
C SER A 74 17.52 1.63 -7.07
N ASN A 75 17.73 0.32 -6.88
CA ASN A 75 17.18 -0.74 -7.72
C ASN A 75 16.13 -1.60 -7.01
N ASP A 76 15.82 -1.30 -5.74
CA ASP A 76 14.82 -2.08 -5.01
C ASP A 76 13.45 -1.54 -5.42
N GLU A 77 12.79 -2.20 -6.39
CA GLU A 77 11.48 -1.79 -6.90
C GLU A 77 10.34 -2.19 -5.94
N THR A 78 10.51 -3.31 -5.24
CA THR A 78 9.45 -3.95 -4.46
C THR A 78 10.04 -4.72 -3.29
N ILE A 79 9.51 -4.50 -2.08
CA ILE A 79 9.89 -5.23 -0.87
C ILE A 79 8.64 -5.88 -0.28
N VAL A 80 8.73 -7.19 -0.01
CA VAL A 80 7.64 -7.94 0.63
C VAL A 80 7.80 -7.86 2.14
N LEU A 81 6.71 -7.51 2.82
CA LEU A 81 6.60 -7.47 4.26
C LEU A 81 5.62 -8.56 4.69
N GLN A 82 5.93 -9.31 5.76
CA GLN A 82 5.04 -10.33 6.30
C GLN A 82 4.83 -10.11 7.79
N GLU A 83 3.57 -10.04 8.23
CA GLU A 83 3.27 -9.93 9.65
C GLU A 83 3.52 -11.25 10.38
N GLU A 84 4.07 -11.17 11.59
CA GLU A 84 4.58 -12.34 12.32
C GLU A 84 3.51 -13.27 12.90
N ASN A 85 2.33 -12.76 13.26
CA ASN A 85 1.28 -13.50 13.96
C ASN A 85 0.24 -14.09 13.01
N ASP A 86 -0.29 -13.29 12.09
CA ASP A 86 -1.35 -13.68 11.16
C ASP A 86 -0.85 -13.94 9.73
N GLY A 87 0.45 -13.73 9.50
CA GLY A 87 1.11 -14.02 8.24
C GLY A 87 0.70 -13.09 7.10
N LYS A 88 -0.04 -12.00 7.34
CA LYS A 88 -0.54 -11.17 6.24
C LYS A 88 0.61 -10.50 5.50
N LEU A 89 0.51 -10.54 4.17
CA LEU A 89 1.52 -10.02 3.27
C LEU A 89 1.19 -8.58 2.87
N PHE A 90 2.21 -7.74 2.89
CA PHE A 90 2.19 -6.38 2.40
C PHE A 90 3.34 -6.17 1.43
N ILE A 91 3.19 -5.19 0.58
CA ILE A 91 4.21 -4.81 -0.39
C ILE A 91 4.52 -3.35 -0.18
N LEU A 92 5.79 -3.06 0.10
CA LEU A 92 6.35 -1.74 0.01
C LEU A 92 6.84 -1.51 -1.42
N ASN A 93 6.15 -0.62 -2.11
CA ASN A 93 6.48 -0.28 -3.49
C ASN A 93 7.42 0.90 -3.50
N ASN A 94 8.46 0.83 -4.31
CA ASN A 94 9.38 1.94 -4.53
C ASN A 94 9.48 2.19 -6.02
N SER A 95 8.66 3.11 -6.51
CA SER A 95 8.76 3.57 -7.89
C SER A 95 9.86 4.62 -7.97
N THR A 96 10.97 4.25 -8.61
CA THR A 96 12.11 5.14 -8.79
C THR A 96 11.99 5.86 -10.12
N THR A 97 11.97 7.19 -10.09
CA THR A 97 12.25 8.04 -11.27
C THR A 97 13.63 8.67 -11.10
N ILE A 98 14.17 9.25 -12.18
CA ILE A 98 15.59 9.67 -12.33
C ILE A 98 16.17 10.42 -11.11
N LEU A 99 15.35 11.07 -10.26
CA LEU A 99 15.80 11.76 -9.03
C LEU A 99 14.83 11.65 -7.82
N ARG A 100 13.85 10.73 -7.84
CA ARG A 100 12.79 10.65 -6.81
C ARG A 100 12.34 9.23 -6.56
N ASN A 101 12.11 8.90 -5.30
CA ASN A 101 11.41 7.69 -4.88
C ASN A 101 9.95 8.04 -4.56
N ALA A 102 9.01 7.33 -5.18
CA ALA A 102 7.60 7.35 -4.80
C ALA A 102 7.28 6.04 -4.08
N VAL A 103 6.97 6.14 -2.79
CA VAL A 103 6.83 4.97 -1.91
C VAL A 103 5.40 4.87 -1.37
N ASN A 104 4.80 3.69 -1.44
CA ASN A 104 3.53 3.38 -0.79
C ASN A 104 3.48 1.91 -0.33
N THR A 105 2.46 1.57 0.46
CA THR A 105 2.24 0.20 0.93
C THR A 105 0.87 -0.31 0.50
N CYS A 106 0.81 -1.53 -0.01
CA CYS A 106 -0.44 -2.26 -0.27
C CYS A 106 -0.47 -3.61 0.45
N CYS A 107 -1.66 -4.18 0.65
CA CYS A 107 -1.88 -5.47 1.28
C CYS A 107 -2.28 -6.51 0.23
N ILE A 108 -1.64 -7.69 0.23
CA ILE A 108 -1.97 -8.76 -0.69
C ILE A 108 -3.18 -9.52 -0.18
N ARG A 109 -4.35 -9.22 -0.75
CA ARG A 109 -5.63 -9.88 -0.47
C ARG A 109 -6.67 -9.51 -1.52
N PRO A 110 -7.80 -10.24 -1.61
CA PRO A 110 -8.89 -9.89 -2.52
C PRO A 110 -9.39 -8.46 -2.30
N ASN A 111 -9.71 -7.76 -3.40
CA ASN A 111 -10.14 -6.35 -3.40
C ASN A 111 -11.44 -6.10 -2.62
N SER A 112 -12.28 -7.13 -2.51
CA SER A 112 -13.61 -7.07 -1.90
C SER A 112 -13.62 -6.98 -0.38
N PHE A 113 -12.47 -7.07 0.26
CA PHE A 113 -12.37 -6.86 1.70
C PHE A 113 -12.55 -5.38 2.06
N VAL A 114 -13.54 -5.12 2.91
CA VAL A 114 -13.93 -3.78 3.37
C VAL A 114 -12.99 -3.21 4.43
N SER A 115 -12.23 -4.08 5.11
CA SER A 115 -11.31 -3.69 6.17
C SER A 115 -9.98 -3.21 5.60
N GLU A 116 -9.56 -2.00 5.95
CA GLU A 116 -8.31 -1.39 5.50
C GLU A 116 -7.33 -1.30 6.67
N TYR A 117 -6.10 -1.78 6.45
CA TYR A 117 -4.99 -1.54 7.37
C TYR A 117 -4.54 -0.10 7.21
N SER A 118 -4.19 0.57 8.29
CA SER A 118 -3.52 1.87 8.20
C SER A 118 -2.02 1.69 8.39
N TYR A 119 -1.25 2.60 7.81
CA TYR A 119 0.19 2.63 7.97
C TYR A 119 0.73 4.04 8.08
N GLY A 120 1.87 4.17 8.74
CA GLY A 120 2.69 5.37 8.75
C GLY A 120 4.06 5.09 8.15
N MET A 121 4.58 6.05 7.39
CA MET A 121 5.98 6.05 6.93
C MET A 121 6.67 7.33 7.37
N LEU A 122 7.94 7.22 7.68
CA LEU A 122 8.78 8.32 8.11
C LEU A 122 10.15 8.21 7.43
N ALA A 123 10.48 9.20 6.62
CA ALA A 123 11.79 9.34 6.00
C ALA A 123 12.51 10.53 6.65
N ARG A 124 13.75 10.31 7.09
CA ARG A 124 14.58 11.33 7.73
C ARG A 124 15.86 11.59 6.95
N SER A 125 16.19 12.85 6.78
CA SER A 125 17.50 13.35 6.35
C SER A 125 18.12 14.19 7.46
N GLN A 126 19.35 14.66 7.28
CA GLN A 126 20.03 15.51 8.27
C GLN A 126 19.31 16.84 8.56
N LYS A 127 18.43 17.29 7.65
CA LYS A 127 17.78 18.61 7.71
C LYS A 127 16.27 18.56 7.56
N CYS A 128 15.71 17.40 7.19
CA CYS A 128 14.29 17.28 6.86
C CYS A 128 13.72 15.97 7.37
N GLU A 129 12.45 16.00 7.75
CA GLU A 129 11.65 14.82 8.06
C GLU A 129 10.39 14.85 7.18
N LEU A 130 10.08 13.72 6.56
CA LEU A 130 8.90 13.54 5.72
C LEU A 130 8.06 12.40 6.30
N LYS A 131 6.79 12.68 6.57
CA LYS A 131 5.86 11.73 7.16
C LYS A 131 4.67 11.50 6.24
N LEU A 132 4.29 10.24 6.05
CA LEU A 132 3.05 9.83 5.41
C LEU A 132 2.23 9.01 6.41
N GLN A 133 0.91 9.23 6.41
CA GLN A 133 -0.05 8.34 7.04
C GLN A 133 -1.17 8.08 6.03
N SER A 134 -1.43 6.81 5.73
CA SER A 134 -2.43 6.41 4.74
C SER A 134 -2.96 5.01 5.05
N PHE A 135 -3.74 4.45 4.13
CA PHE A 135 -4.35 3.13 4.20
C PHE A 135 -3.78 2.21 3.13
N ALA A 136 -3.52 0.95 3.51
CA ALA A 136 -3.03 -0.05 2.59
C ALA A 136 -4.17 -0.52 1.70
N LYS A 137 -4.06 -0.24 0.40
CA LYS A 137 -4.99 -0.75 -0.60
C LYS A 137 -4.89 -2.27 -0.69
N ASN A 138 -6.03 -2.94 -0.79
CA ASN A 138 -6.10 -4.38 -1.03
C ASN A 138 -5.84 -4.67 -2.50
N VAL A 139 -4.93 -5.60 -2.79
CA VAL A 139 -4.55 -5.99 -4.15
C VAL A 139 -4.36 -7.51 -4.21
N PRO A 140 -5.06 -8.27 -5.06
CA PRO A 140 -4.87 -9.72 -5.16
C PRO A 140 -3.56 -10.05 -5.89
N GLN A 141 -3.12 -9.16 -6.78
CA GLN A 141 -1.89 -9.28 -7.55
C GLN A 141 -1.18 -7.93 -7.59
N PHE A 142 0.13 -7.95 -7.39
CA PHE A 142 0.95 -6.77 -7.59
C PHE A 142 1.17 -6.52 -9.09
N THR A 143 0.81 -5.33 -9.56
CA THR A 143 1.17 -4.84 -10.90
C THR A 143 1.63 -3.39 -10.82
N LEU A 144 2.55 -2.97 -11.69
CA LEU A 144 2.99 -1.55 -11.77
C LEU A 144 1.81 -0.58 -12.05
N ALA A 145 0.74 -1.05 -12.68
CA ALA A 145 -0.50 -0.26 -12.87
C ALA A 145 -1.28 -0.02 -11.56
N THR A 146 -0.98 -0.77 -10.50
CA THR A 146 -1.62 -0.64 -9.17
C THR A 146 -1.11 0.59 -8.39
N LEU A 147 -0.08 1.28 -8.91
CA LEU A 147 0.58 2.46 -8.32
C LEU A 147 -0.26 3.75 -8.31
N SER A 148 -1.51 3.72 -8.80
CA SER A 148 -2.42 4.90 -8.88
C SER A 148 -2.92 5.45 -7.52
N SER A 149 -2.32 5.06 -6.40
CA SER A 149 -2.77 5.45 -5.05
C SER A 149 -1.71 6.29 -4.34
N GLU A 150 -2.17 7.16 -3.43
CA GLU A 150 -1.40 8.07 -2.56
C GLU A 150 0.02 7.57 -2.26
N PHE A 151 1.04 8.34 -2.66
CA PHE A 151 2.44 7.97 -2.51
C PHE A 151 3.24 9.05 -1.79
N LEU A 152 4.19 8.63 -0.95
CA LEU A 152 5.19 9.54 -0.37
C LEU A 152 6.29 9.79 -1.40
N VAL A 153 6.41 11.04 -1.81
CA VAL A 153 7.50 11.48 -2.68
C VAL A 153 8.70 11.88 -1.85
N ILE A 154 9.83 11.22 -2.09
CA ILE A 154 11.08 11.53 -1.41
C ILE A 154 12.09 12.02 -2.47
N PRO A 155 12.38 13.34 -2.51
CA PRO A 155 13.42 13.87 -3.38
C PRO A 155 14.79 13.37 -2.91
N PHE A 156 15.55 12.73 -3.80
CA PHE A 156 16.88 12.21 -3.47
C PHE A 156 17.96 12.78 -4.39
N GLY A 157 19.12 13.05 -3.79
CA GLY A 157 20.32 13.53 -4.47
C GLY A 157 21.60 12.91 -3.90
N SER A 158 21.54 11.70 -3.32
CA SER A 158 22.73 11.03 -2.77
C SER A 158 22.77 9.54 -3.10
N SER A 159 23.98 8.98 -3.18
CA SER A 159 24.27 7.57 -3.44
C SER A 159 23.98 6.61 -2.26
N LYS A 160 23.46 7.12 -1.14
CA LYS A 160 23.20 6.31 0.07
C LYS A 160 21.80 5.68 0.03
N PRO A 161 21.62 4.48 0.61
CA PRO A 161 20.29 3.87 0.75
C PRO A 161 19.35 4.76 1.55
N LEU A 162 18.12 4.90 1.09
CA LEU A 162 17.05 5.62 1.76
C LEU A 162 16.51 4.75 2.90
N LYS A 163 16.58 5.24 4.14
CA LYS A 163 15.97 4.57 5.29
C LYS A 163 14.56 5.10 5.53
N LEU A 164 13.57 4.22 5.48
CA LEU A 164 12.20 4.47 5.90
C LEU A 164 11.93 3.76 7.21
N GLU A 165 11.35 4.47 8.16
CA GLU A 165 10.69 3.87 9.31
C GLU A 165 9.20 3.69 8.98
N ILE A 166 8.70 2.48 9.17
CA ILE A 166 7.35 2.08 8.78
C ILE A 166 6.66 1.48 10.00
N CYS A 167 5.37 1.75 10.13
CA CYS A 167 4.50 1.16 11.15
C CYS A 167 3.16 0.83 10.51
N ILE A 168 2.72 -0.42 10.62
CA ILE A 168 1.44 -0.90 10.08
C ILE A 168 0.54 -1.26 11.26
N TYR A 169 -0.72 -0.85 11.22
CA TYR A 169 -1.71 -1.11 12.26
C TYR A 169 -2.74 -2.15 11.76
N PRO A 170 -3.31 -2.96 12.66
CA PRO A 170 -4.31 -3.94 12.28
C PRO A 170 -5.55 -3.25 11.71
N PRO A 171 -6.39 -3.96 10.94
CA PRO A 171 -7.52 -3.35 10.28
C PRO A 171 -8.52 -2.84 11.31
N LYS A 172 -9.08 -1.66 11.07
CA LYS A 172 -10.24 -1.16 11.81
C LYS A 172 -11.50 -1.42 11.00
N ILE A 173 -12.57 -1.86 11.67
CA ILE A 173 -13.90 -1.94 11.05
C ILE A 173 -14.33 -0.50 10.79
N ARG A 174 -14.80 -0.17 9.57
CA ARG A 174 -15.42 1.12 9.30
C ARG A 174 -16.71 1.19 10.12
N ASP A 175 -16.70 1.94 11.22
CA ASP A 175 -17.97 2.43 11.77
C ASP A 175 -18.64 3.26 10.67
N LYS A 176 -19.94 3.02 10.43
CA LYS A 176 -20.73 3.73 9.40
C LYS A 176 -20.98 5.20 9.74
N GLU A 177 -20.46 5.68 10.88
CA GLU A 177 -20.24 7.10 11.12
C GLU A 177 -18.88 7.44 10.54
N GLY A 178 -18.90 8.16 9.41
CA GLY A 178 -17.73 8.37 8.57
C GLY A 178 -16.46 8.58 9.37
N PHE A 179 -15.50 7.66 9.19
CA PHE A 179 -14.12 8.07 9.29
C PHE A 179 -13.99 9.24 8.33
N GLU A 180 -13.97 10.46 8.89
CA GLU A 180 -13.60 11.63 8.12
C GLU A 180 -12.34 11.23 7.37
N VAL A 181 -12.35 11.36 6.04
CA VAL A 181 -11.11 11.52 5.28
C VAL A 181 -10.47 12.74 5.93
N ARG A 182 -9.69 12.50 7.01
CA ARG A 182 -9.13 13.53 7.87
C ARG A 182 -8.43 14.47 6.94
N GLN A 183 -8.99 15.66 6.75
CA GLN A 183 -8.67 16.57 5.64
C GLN A 183 -7.16 16.60 5.40
N GLN A 184 -6.72 15.78 4.44
CA GLN A 184 -5.34 15.75 4.01
C GLN A 184 -5.22 16.86 3.01
N ARG A 185 -4.25 17.73 3.22
CA ARG A 185 -4.05 18.89 2.36
C ARG A 185 -2.65 18.83 1.83
N LEU A 186 -2.54 18.85 0.52
CA LEU A 186 -1.25 19.03 -0.13
C LEU A 186 -0.87 20.50 0.04
N ILE A 187 0.29 20.78 0.62
CA ILE A 187 0.81 22.12 0.82
C ILE A 187 2.05 22.27 -0.06
N TYR A 188 2.05 23.31 -0.90
CA TYR A 188 3.18 23.73 -1.71
C TYR A 188 3.54 25.17 -1.34
N ASP A 189 4.81 25.42 -1.01
CA ASP A 189 5.30 26.77 -0.65
C ASP A 189 4.44 27.47 0.44
N GLY A 190 4.01 26.69 1.44
CA GLY A 190 3.14 27.17 2.52
C GLY A 190 1.68 27.42 2.13
N LYS A 191 1.28 27.15 0.88
CA LYS A 191 -0.11 27.25 0.41
C LYS A 191 -0.74 25.88 0.24
N GLN A 192 -1.95 25.73 0.73
CA GLN A 192 -2.77 24.56 0.43
C GLN A 192 -3.11 24.54 -1.07
N LEU A 193 -2.95 23.39 -1.70
CA LEU A 193 -3.51 23.09 -3.01
C LEU A 193 -4.95 22.61 -2.81
N ASP A 194 -5.88 23.16 -3.60
CA ASP A 194 -7.29 22.80 -3.54
C ASP A 194 -7.61 21.73 -4.60
N ASP A 195 -8.50 20.80 -4.26
CA ASP A 195 -8.86 19.66 -5.13
C ASP A 195 -9.65 20.10 -6.39
N ASP A 196 -10.26 21.28 -6.36
CA ASP A 196 -11.13 21.74 -7.42
C ASP A 196 -10.41 22.66 -8.42
N SER A 197 -10.23 22.14 -9.63
CA SER A 197 -9.99 22.87 -10.89
C SER A 197 -8.62 23.49 -11.19
N MET A 198 -7.59 23.30 -10.35
CA MET A 198 -6.22 23.71 -10.68
C MET A 198 -5.30 22.51 -10.91
N THR A 199 -4.60 22.52 -12.05
CA THR A 199 -3.56 21.56 -12.39
C THR A 199 -2.23 21.92 -11.71
N ILE A 200 -1.30 20.96 -11.59
CA ILE A 200 0.06 21.18 -11.05
C ILE A 200 0.78 22.34 -11.76
N ALA A 201 0.46 22.57 -13.04
CA ALA A 201 1.00 23.67 -13.85
C ALA A 201 0.49 25.04 -13.37
N ASP A 202 -0.75 25.13 -12.87
CA ASP A 202 -1.38 26.39 -12.42
C ASP A 202 -0.74 26.92 -11.13
N TYR A 203 -0.10 26.04 -10.34
CA TYR A 203 0.65 26.40 -9.14
C TYR A 203 2.12 26.73 -9.41
N ASN A 204 2.55 26.77 -10.67
CA ASN A 204 3.95 26.98 -11.08
C ASN A 204 4.91 26.03 -10.35
N ILE A 205 4.43 24.82 -10.06
CA ILE A 205 5.20 23.75 -9.42
C ILE A 205 6.19 23.26 -10.46
N ARG A 206 7.47 23.53 -10.22
CA ARG A 206 8.55 23.15 -11.13
C ARG A 206 9.00 21.74 -10.82
N GLU A 207 9.69 21.14 -11.79
CA GLU A 207 10.46 19.94 -11.53
C GLU A 207 11.43 20.23 -10.35
N LYS A 208 11.36 19.43 -9.27
CA LYS A 208 12.07 19.56 -7.98
C LYS A 208 11.37 20.37 -6.86
N SER A 209 10.12 20.78 -7.05
CA SER A 209 9.30 21.38 -5.99
C SER A 209 8.93 20.36 -4.89
N ALA A 210 8.94 20.79 -3.62
CA ALA A 210 8.59 19.95 -2.47
C ALA A 210 7.12 20.13 -2.07
N LEU A 211 6.39 19.01 -1.95
CA LEU A 211 4.99 18.97 -1.53
C LEU A 211 4.88 18.36 -0.13
N LEU A 212 4.15 19.03 0.75
CA LEU A 212 3.93 18.60 2.13
C LEU A 212 2.49 18.13 2.30
N LEU A 213 2.28 16.85 2.60
CA LEU A 213 0.96 16.34 2.94
C LEU A 213 0.69 16.57 4.43
N VAL A 214 -0.27 17.43 4.75
CA VAL A 214 -0.63 17.76 6.14
C VAL A 214 -1.98 17.16 6.49
N VAL A 215 -2.01 16.41 7.59
CA VAL A 215 -3.25 15.87 8.19
C VAL A 215 -3.71 16.83 9.29
N ARG A 216 -4.95 17.34 9.21
CA ARG A 216 -5.55 18.07 10.34
C ARG A 216 -5.94 17.10 11.46
N LEU A 217 -5.55 17.42 12.69
CA LEU A 217 -6.13 16.79 13.88
C LEU A 217 -7.47 17.48 14.20
N PRO A 218 -8.47 16.78 14.76
CA PRO A 218 -9.73 17.41 15.14
C PRO A 218 -9.45 18.53 16.14
N GLY A 219 -10.06 19.70 15.91
CA GLY A 219 -10.19 20.71 16.94
C GLY A 219 -11.05 20.15 18.06
N SER A 220 -10.54 20.23 19.29
CA SER A 220 -11.22 19.87 20.54
C SER A 220 -12.57 20.55 20.69
#